data_AF-A0A3A9AKF1-F1
#
_entry.id   AF-A0A3A9AKF1-F1
#
_cell.length_a   1.000
_cell.length_b   1.000
_cell.length_c   1.000
_cell.angle_alpha   90.00
_cell.angle_beta   90.00
_cell.angle_gamma   90.00
#
_symmetry.space_group_name_H-M   'P 1'
#
loop_
_entity.id
_entity.type
_entity.pdbx_description
1 polymer ?
#
loop_
_entity_poly.entity_id
_entity_poly.type
_entity_poly.pdbx_seq_one_letter_code
_entity_poly.pdbx_strand_id
1 'polypeptide(L)' 'MKQENIVLLDGFWDRLDEEIRRQNKSKKQVAEKCRFGRKTLYRPKNNRYMRAVYFARLCVELKVSADYLLFGEEGRSV' A
#
# COMPACT_ATOMS: atom_id res chain seq x y z
N MET A 1 -2.48 -20.04 -16.45
CA MET A 1 -2.84 -19.22 -15.26
C MET A 1 -3.34 -17.89 -15.75
N LYS A 2 -4.64 -17.63 -15.56
CA LYS A 2 -5.35 -16.49 -16.15
C LYS A 2 -4.98 -15.17 -15.46
N GLN A 3 -5.12 -14.11 -16.24
CA GLN A 3 -4.72 -12.73 -16.05
C GLN A 3 -5.48 -11.98 -14.93
N GLU A 4 -5.92 -12.69 -13.89
CA GLU A 4 -6.84 -12.20 -12.86
C GLU A 4 -6.10 -11.51 -11.69
N ASN A 5 -4.80 -11.79 -11.51
CA ASN A 5 -4.03 -11.32 -10.35
C ASN A 5 -3.51 -9.87 -10.45
N ILE A 6 -3.54 -9.24 -11.62
CA ILE A 6 -2.92 -7.90 -11.80
C ILE A 6 -3.92 -6.77 -11.51
N VAL A 7 -5.22 -7.01 -11.71
CA VAL A 7 -6.27 -5.99 -11.56
C VAL A 7 -6.50 -5.62 -10.08
N LEU A 8 -6.38 -6.59 -9.16
CA LEU A 8 -6.60 -6.39 -7.72
C LEU A 8 -5.60 -5.40 -7.08
N LEU A 9 -4.37 -5.33 -7.61
CA LEU A 9 -3.33 -4.45 -7.08
C LEU A 9 -3.36 -3.05 -7.71
N ASP A 10 -4.21 -2.78 -8.70
CA ASP A 10 -4.17 -1.49 -9.40
C ASP A 10 -4.56 -0.33 -8.48
N GLY A 11 -5.44 -0.58 -7.50
CA GLY A 11 -5.83 0.39 -6.48
C GLY A 11 -4.94 0.44 -5.24
N PHE A 12 -3.96 -0.47 -5.08
CA PHE A 12 -3.14 -0.54 -3.86
C PHE A 12 -2.35 0.76 -3.62
N TRP A 13 -1.68 1.25 -4.66
CA TRP A 13 -0.83 2.44 -4.54
C TRP A 13 -1.64 3.70 -4.28
N ASP A 14 -2.83 3.78 -4.86
CA ASP A 14 -3.71 4.94 -4.71
C ASP A 14 -4.30 4.99 -3.29
N ARG A 15 -4.76 3.84 -2.77
CA ARG A 15 -5.21 3.71 -1.37
C ARG A 15 -4.10 4.01 -0.37
N LEU A 16 -2.89 3.50 -0.63
CA LEU A 16 -1.73 3.78 0.22
C LEU A 16 -1.43 5.28 0.28
N ASP A 17 -1.45 5.95 -0.87
CA ASP A 17 -1.20 7.39 -0.96
C ASP A 17 -2.31 8.21 -0.29
N GLU A 18 -3.56 7.81 -0.47
CA GLU A 18 -4.70 8.40 0.21
C GLU A 18 -4.59 8.25 1.74
N GLU A 19 -4.23 7.07 2.24
CA GLU A 19 -4.11 6.81 3.67
C GLU A 19 -3.00 7.65 4.32
N ILE A 20 -1.84 7.72 3.66
CA ILE A 20 -0.72 8.56 4.11
C ILE A 20 -1.16 10.04 4.19
N ARG A 21 -1.89 10.51 3.17
CA ARG A 21 -2.41 11.89 3.13
C ARG A 21 -3.48 12.13 4.18
N ARG A 22 -4.42 11.18 4.37
CA ARG A 22 -5.51 11.23 5.36
C ARG A 22 -4.97 11.38 6.78
N GLN A 23 -3.84 10.74 7.08
CA GLN A 23 -3.16 10.83 8.38
C GLN A 23 -2.23 12.04 8.50
N ASN A 24 -2.19 12.93 7.51
CA ASN A 24 -1.29 14.08 7.44
C ASN A 24 0.19 13.71 7.64
N LYS A 25 0.60 12.53 7.13
CA LYS A 25 1.97 12.03 7.19
C LYS A 25 2.66 12.25 5.86
N SER A 26 3.97 12.46 5.88
CA SER A 26 4.79 12.39 4.68
C SER A 26 5.26 10.96 4.41
N LYS A 27 5.44 10.61 3.13
CA LYS A 27 6.11 9.34 2.73
C LYS A 27 7.49 9.17 3.41
N LYS A 28 8.19 10.27 3.69
CA LYS A 28 9.49 10.24 4.39
C LYS A 28 9.32 9.72 5.82
N GLN A 29 8.41 10.32 6.60
CA GLN A 29 8.13 9.92 7.97
C GLN A 29 7.67 8.45 8.06
N VAL A 30 6.75 8.04 7.18
CA VAL A 30 6.26 6.65 7.14
C VAL A 30 7.40 5.67 6.85
N ALA A 31 8.25 5.98 5.88
CA ALA A 31 9.37 5.10 5.52
C ALA A 31 10.40 4.96 6.64
N GLU A 32 10.70 6.06 7.36
CA GLU A 32 11.57 6.06 8.53
C GLU A 32 10.99 5.18 9.65
N LYS A 33 9.71 5.33 9.97
CA LYS A 33 9.02 4.50 10.97
C LYS A 33 8.98 3.02 10.59
N CYS A 34 8.76 2.73 9.31
CA CYS A 34 8.72 1.36 8.80
C CYS A 34 10.10 0.74 8.51
N ARG A 35 11.19 1.50 8.72
CA ARG A 35 12.58 1.08 8.52
C ARG A 35 12.86 0.56 7.11
N PHE A 36 12.43 1.30 6.09
CA PHE A 36 12.78 1.08 4.68
C PHE A 36 13.01 2.40 3.93
N GLY A 37 13.55 2.33 2.72
CA GLY A 37 13.80 3.53 1.92
C GLY A 37 12.51 4.16 1.39
N ARG A 38 12.40 5.50 1.41
CA ARG A 38 11.23 6.25 0.90
C ARG A 38 10.79 5.83 -0.51
N LYS A 39 11.73 5.43 -1.38
CA LYS A 39 11.44 4.96 -2.75
C LYS A 39 10.51 3.73 -2.79
N THR A 40 10.43 2.96 -1.70
CA THR A 40 9.54 1.80 -1.57
C THR A 40 8.05 2.19 -1.51
N LEU A 41 7.72 3.45 -1.21
CA LEU A 41 6.33 3.96 -1.20
C LEU A 41 5.88 4.55 -2.55
N TYR A 42 6.66 4.37 -3.62
CA TYR A 42 6.28 4.84 -4.94
C TYR A 42 5.89 3.67 -5.82
N ARG A 43 4.84 3.87 -6.63
CA ARG A 43 4.42 2.93 -7.66
C ARG A 43 5.64 2.57 -8.54
N PRO A 44 6.06 1.30 -8.57
CA PRO A 44 7.27 0.90 -9.25
C PRO A 44 7.02 0.92 -10.77
N LYS A 45 7.99 1.41 -11.55
CA LYS A 45 7.89 1.44 -13.02
C LYS A 45 7.96 0.05 -13.68
N ASN A 46 8.55 -0.91 -12.96
CA ASN A 46 8.65 -2.31 -13.36
C ASN A 46 7.97 -3.11 -12.26
N ASN A 47 7.32 -4.25 -12.54
CA ASN A 47 6.50 -5.10 -11.63
C ASN A 47 7.20 -5.63 -10.35
N ARG A 48 7.99 -4.82 -9.66
CA ARG A 48 8.68 -5.11 -8.42
C ARG A 48 7.77 -4.75 -7.27
N TYR A 49 7.18 -5.79 -6.69
CA TYR A 49 6.32 -5.64 -5.52
C TYR A 49 7.10 -5.32 -4.25
N MET A 50 6.42 -4.69 -3.30
CA MET A 50 6.92 -4.43 -1.96
C MET A 50 7.16 -5.76 -1.24
N ARG A 51 8.24 -5.85 -0.46
CA ARG A 51 8.49 -7.02 0.40
C ARG A 51 7.37 -7.16 1.43
N ALA A 52 6.88 -8.38 1.65
CA ALA A 52 5.81 -8.66 2.61
C ALA A 52 6.09 -8.09 4.02
N VAL A 53 7.33 -8.18 4.50
CA VAL A 53 7.74 -7.60 5.79
C VAL A 53 7.62 -6.07 5.86
N TYR A 54 7.82 -5.37 4.74
CA TYR A 54 7.63 -3.92 4.67
C TYR A 54 6.16 -3.56 4.63
N PHE A 55 5.37 -4.34 3.91
CA PHE A 55 3.93 -4.21 3.87
C PHE A 55 3.28 -4.41 5.25
N ALA A 56 3.70 -5.42 6.01
CA ALA A 56 3.21 -5.65 7.38
C ALA A 56 3.51 -4.46 8.32
N ARG A 57 4.71 -3.89 8.25
CA ARG A 57 5.07 -2.69 9.03
C ARG A 57 4.24 -1.47 8.65
N LEU A 58 3.94 -1.32 7.36
CA LEU A 58 3.07 -0.28 6.84
C LEU A 58 1.66 -0.37 7.41
N CYS A 59 1.08 -1.56 7.44
CA CYS A 59 -0.23 -1.80 8.03
C CYS A 59 -0.26 -1.35 9.50
N VAL A 60 0.78 -1.70 10.27
CA VAL A 60 0.92 -1.28 11.68
C VAL A 60 1.08 0.23 11.82
N GLU A 61 1.97 0.85 11.05
CA GLU A 61 2.24 2.30 11.11
C GLU A 61 1.03 3.14 10.71
N LEU A 62 0.28 2.69 9.71
CA LEU A 62 -0.92 3.36 9.23
C LEU A 62 -2.18 2.90 9.99
N LYS A 63 -2.08 1.92 10.90
CA LYS A 63 -3.24 1.38 11.65
C LYS A 63 -4.38 0.95 10.72
N VAL A 64 -4.06 0.30 9.60
CA VAL A 64 -5.01 -0.24 8.63
C VAL A 64 -4.78 -1.73 8.43
N SER A 65 -5.83 -2.48 8.09
CA SER A 65 -5.72 -3.90 7.78
C SER A 65 -5.02 -4.13 6.43
N ALA A 66 -4.35 -5.28 6.31
CA ALA A 66 -3.80 -5.73 5.04
C ALA A 66 -4.88 -5.86 3.96
N ASP A 67 -6.05 -6.41 4.31
CA ASP A 67 -7.15 -6.64 3.38
C ASP A 67 -7.65 -5.32 2.77
N TYR A 68 -7.90 -4.31 3.60
CA TYR A 68 -8.24 -2.97 3.12
C TYR A 68 -7.21 -2.39 2.12
N LEU A 69 -5.91 -2.45 2.43
CA LEU A 69 -4.91 -1.90 1.51
C LEU A 69 -4.86 -2.68 0.19
N LEU A 70 -4.99 -4.01 0.25
CA LEU A 70 -4.93 -4.87 -0.93
C LEU A 70 -6.21 -4.85 -1.78
N PHE A 71 -7.37 -4.73 -1.15
CA PHE A 71 -8.66 -4.98 -1.80
C PHE A 71 -9.65 -3.82 -1.69
N GLY A 72 -9.40 -2.83 -0.83
CA GLY A 72 -10.35 -1.76 -0.52
C GLY A 72 -11.34 -2.17 0.57
N GLU A 73 -12.35 -1.35 0.81
CA GLU A 73 -13.47 -1.72 1.69
C GLU A 73 -14.34 -2.79 1.02
N GLU A 74 -14.71 -3.83 1.76
CA GLU A 74 -15.80 -4.72 1.34
C GLU A 74 -17.10 -3.90 1.35
N GLY A 75 -17.54 -3.44 0.17
CA GLY A 75 -18.82 -2.74 0.03
C GLY A 75 -18.77 -1.47 -0.80
N ARG A 76 -18.41 -1.59 -2.08
CA ARG A 76 -19.16 -0.90 -3.13
C ARG A 76 -19.54 -1.93 -4.17
N SER A 77 -20.67 -2.58 -3.93
CA SER A 77 -21.51 -3.04 -5.03
C SER A 77 -21.68 -1.87 -5.98
N VAL A 78 -21.48 -2.18 -7.27
CA VAL A 78 -21.66 -1.33 -8.44
C VAL A 78 -22.94 -0.49 -8.34
#